data_AF-H1KQX3-F1
#
_entry.id   AF-H1KQX3-F1
#
_cell.length_a   1.000
_cell.length_b   1.000
_cell.length_c   1.000
_cell.angle_alpha   90.00
_cell.angle_beta   90.00
_cell.angle_gamma   90.00
#
_symmetry.space_group_name_H-M   'P 1'
#
loop_
_entity.id
_entity.type
_entity.pdbx_description
1 polymer ?
#
loop_
_entity_poly.entity_id
_entity_poly.type
_entity_poly.pdbx_seq_one_letter_code
_entity_poly.pdbx_strand_id
1 'polypeptide(L)' 'MARQRLFVERLWRSVKYEEIYLRAYDTVSMARASIGRYLAFYNERRPHSSLDRRTPDQAYFDRLPHPVAA' A
#
# COMPACT_ATOMS: atom_id res chain seq x y z
N MET A 1 -1.63 -6.89 -18.20
CA MET A 1 -1.43 -5.42 -18.05
C MET A 1 -2.53 -4.70 -17.26
N ALA A 2 -3.84 -5.00 -17.44
CA ALA A 2 -4.92 -4.25 -16.77
C ALA A 2 -5.00 -4.41 -15.22
N ARG A 3 -4.59 -5.56 -14.66
CA ARG A 3 -4.72 -5.85 -13.22
C ARG A 3 -3.88 -4.95 -12.33
N GLN A 4 -2.67 -4.57 -12.76
CA GLN A 4 -1.80 -3.71 -11.96
C GLN A 4 -2.26 -2.25 -11.97
N ARG A 5 -2.77 -1.76 -13.11
CA ARG A 5 -3.34 -0.41 -13.20
C ARG A 5 -4.54 -0.24 -12.26
N LEU A 6 -5.47 -1.19 -12.26
CA LEU A 6 -6.62 -1.17 -11.36
C LEU A 6 -6.23 -1.24 -9.88
N PHE A 7 -5.13 -1.94 -9.56
CA PHE A 7 -4.59 -2.00 -8.21
C PHE A 7 -4.05 -0.63 -7.75
N VAL A 8 -3.25 0.02 -8.60
CA VAL A 8 -2.71 1.37 -8.32
C VAL A 8 -3.85 2.39 -8.17
N GLU A 9 -4.88 2.33 -9.02
CA GLU A 9 -6.03 3.24 -8.92
C GLU A 9 -6.81 3.05 -7.60
N ARG A 10 -6.99 1.81 -7.13
CA ARG A 10 -7.63 1.52 -5.83
C ARG A 10 -6.78 1.97 -4.66
N LEU A 11 -5.47 1.69 -4.69
CA LEU A 11 -4.52 2.18 -3.69
C LEU A 11 -4.61 3.71 -3.58
N TRP A 12 -4.56 4.40 -4.72
CA TRP A 12 -4.58 5.85 -4.73
C TRP A 12 -5.90 6.44 -4.22
N ARG A 13 -7.03 5.77 -4.47
CA ARG A 13 -8.30 6.12 -3.85
C ARG A 13 -8.22 6.01 -2.32
N SER A 14 -7.73 4.89 -1.77
CA SER A 14 -7.59 4.73 -0.32
C SER A 14 -6.69 5.78 0.30
N VAL A 15 -5.51 6.04 -0.27
CA VAL A 15 -4.56 7.05 0.24
C VAL A 15 -5.20 8.45 0.29
N LYS A 16 -5.94 8.83 -0.75
CA LYS A 16 -6.61 10.12 -0.81
C LYS A 16 -7.62 10.29 0.32
N TYR A 17 -8.52 9.33 0.49
CA TYR A 17 -9.61 9.44 1.45
C TYR A 17 -9.19 9.19 2.90
N GLU A 18 -8.27 8.25 3.13
CA GLU A 18 -7.89 7.83 4.48
C GLU A 18 -6.76 8.68 5.08
N GLU A 19 -5.94 9.36 4.26
CA GLU A 19 -4.75 10.07 4.75
C GLU A 19 -4.65 11.51 4.23
N ILE A 20 -4.89 11.77 2.94
CA ILE A 20 -4.68 13.12 2.37
C ILE A 20 -5.82 14.08 2.69
N TYR A 21 -7.08 13.67 2.48
CA TYR A 21 -8.24 14.55 2.66
C TYR A 21 -8.59 14.81 4.13
N LEU A 22 -8.10 13.97 5.05
CA LEU A 22 -8.34 14.12 6.48
C LEU A 22 -7.29 14.99 7.19
N ARG A 23 -6.21 15.36 6.50
CA ARG A 23 -5.07 16.04 7.11
C ARG A 23 -4.78 17.37 6.42
N ALA A 24 -4.65 18.42 7.22
CA ALA A 24 -4.02 19.65 6.79
C ALA A 24 -2.50 19.50 7.01
N TYR A 25 -1.74 19.42 5.92
CA TYR A 25 -0.29 19.40 6.00
C TYR A 25 0.26 20.81 5.88
N ASP A 26 1.04 21.24 6.87
CA ASP A 26 1.67 22.56 6.85
C ASP A 26 2.86 22.61 5.88
N THR A 27 3.51 21.46 5.63
CA THR A 27 4.67 21.37 4.74
C THR A 27 4.67 20.08 3.92
N VAL A 28 5.34 20.12 2.77
CA VAL A 28 5.57 18.94 1.92
C VAL A 28 6.32 17.84 2.67
N SER A 29 7.28 18.20 3.53
CA SER A 29 8.02 17.24 4.35
C SER A 29 7.11 16.48 5.31
N MET A 30 6.15 17.17 5.94
CA MET A 30 5.15 16.56 6.81
C MET A 30 4.22 15.63 6.03
N ALA A 31 3.74 16.07 4.87
CA ALA A 31 2.94 15.24 3.97
C ALA A 31 3.68 13.96 3.57
N ARG A 32 4.94 14.08 3.15
CA ARG A 32 5.78 12.94 2.75
C ARG A 32 5.98 11.96 3.90
N ALA A 33 6.29 12.44 5.10
CA ALA A 33 6.45 11.58 6.27
C ALA A 33 5.15 10.85 6.64
N SER A 34 4.01 11.55 6.56
CA SER A 34 2.71 10.97 6.91
C SER A 34 2.24 9.93 5.89
N ILE A 35 2.32 10.27 4.60
CA ILE A 35 2.02 9.33 3.50
C ILE A 35 2.96 8.12 3.58
N GLY A 36 4.24 8.31 3.88
CA GLY A 36 5.19 7.21 4.08
C GLY A 36 4.77 6.25 5.19
N ARG A 37 4.36 6.78 6.35
CA ARG A 37 3.83 5.95 7.46
C ARG A 37 2.55 5.22 7.07
N TYR A 38 1.65 5.89 6.37
CA TYR A 38 0.40 5.28 5.90
C TYR A 38 0.66 4.13 4.92
N LEU A 39 1.60 4.31 3.98
CA LEU A 39 1.97 3.25 3.03
C LEU A 39 2.60 2.04 3.72
N ALA A 40 3.49 2.25 4.70
CA ALA A 40 4.04 1.15 5.50
C ALA A 40 2.92 0.37 6.22
N PHE A 41 1.98 1.08 6.87
CA PHE A 41 0.81 0.46 7.48
C PHE A 41 -0.06 -0.32 6.47
N TYR A 42 -0.33 0.26 5.30
CA TYR A 42 -1.16 -0.34 4.25
C TYR A 42 -0.55 -1.64 3.72
N ASN A 43 0.77 -1.67 3.54
CA ASN A 43 1.53 -2.78 2.95
C ASN A 43 1.84 -3.89 3.95
N GLU A 44 2.19 -3.54 5.19
CA GLU A 44 2.72 -4.51 6.16
C GLU A 44 1.66 -5.01 7.14
N ARG A 45 0.63 -4.20 7.45
CA ARG A 45 -0.26 -4.46 8.60
C ARG A 45 -1.73 -4.57 8.26
N ARG A 46 -2.20 -3.90 7.20
CA ARG A 46 -3.62 -3.89 6.85
C ARG A 46 -4.01 -5.17 6.10
N PRO A 47 -4.93 -6.00 6.63
CA PRO A 47 -5.48 -7.13 5.89
C PRO A 47 -6.48 -6.65 4.84
N HIS A 48 -6.39 -7.16 3.61
CA HIS A 48 -7.28 -6.76 2.51
C HIS A 48 -8.20 -7.93 2.11
N SER A 49 -9.50 -7.69 2.03
CA SER A 49 -10.47 -8.71 1.62
C SER A 49 -10.24 -9.23 0.19
N SER A 50 -9.73 -8.38 -0.71
CA SER A 50 -9.34 -8.78 -2.07
C SER A 50 -8.07 -9.64 -2.12
N LEU A 51 -7.36 -9.79 -1.00
CA LEU A 51 -6.15 -10.58 -0.83
C LEU A 51 -6.37 -11.71 0.19
N ASP A 52 -7.58 -12.22 0.34
CA ASP A 52 -7.91 -13.26 1.31
C ASP A 52 -7.50 -12.91 2.75
N ARG A 53 -7.69 -11.64 3.13
CA ARG A 53 -7.29 -11.05 4.42
C ARG A 53 -5.79 -11.02 4.68
N ARG A 54 -4.97 -11.18 3.64
CA ARG A 54 -3.51 -11.00 3.71
C ARG A 54 -3.14 -9.55 3.44
N THR A 55 -1.93 -9.19 3.81
CA THR A 55 -1.35 -7.88 3.50
C THR A 55 -0.76 -7.88 2.08
N PRO A 56 -0.60 -6.71 1.43
CA PRO A 56 0.00 -6.62 0.11
C PRO A 56 1.40 -7.22 0.07
N ASP A 57 2.21 -7.01 1.13
CA ASP A 57 3.55 -7.59 1.24
C ASP A 57 3.49 -9.11 1.25
N GLN A 58 2.65 -9.71 2.08
CA GLN A 58 2.47 -11.17 2.10
C GLN A 58 2.07 -11.69 0.71
N ALA A 59 1.09 -11.05 0.07
CA ALA A 59 0.61 -11.47 -1.24
C ALA A 59 1.67 -11.35 -2.35
N TYR A 60 2.59 -10.37 -2.24
CA TYR A 60 3.67 -10.15 -3.21
C TYR A 60 4.85 -11.08 -2.96
N PHE A 61 5.36 -11.16 -1.72
CA PHE A 61 6.52 -11.97 -1.37
C PHE A 61 6.25 -13.47 -1.46
N ASP A 62 5.05 -13.93 -1.12
CA ASP A 62 4.71 -15.36 -1.26
C ASP A 62 4.50 -15.77 -2.73
N ARG A 63 4.40 -14.79 -3.65
CA ARG A 63 4.36 -15.04 -5.11
C ARG A 63 5.72 -14.89 -5.78
N LEU A 64 6.71 -14.35 -5.08
CA LEU A 64 8.08 -14.32 -5.61
C LEU A 64 8.62 -15.75 -5.63
N PRO A 65 9.26 -16.20 -6.72
CA PRO A 65 9.97 -17.47 -6.72
C PRO A 65 10.95 -17.46 -5.55
N HIS A 66 10.95 -18.51 -4.72
CA HIS A 66 12.03 -18.69 -3.76
C HIS A 66 13.35 -18.64 -4.53
N PRO A 67 14.31 -17.79 -4.13
CA PRO A 67 15.63 -17.87 -4.73
C PRO A 67 16.11 -19.30 -4.51
N VAL A 68 16.31 -20.03 -5.61
CA VAL A 68 16.93 -21.35 -5.57
C VAL A 68 18.30 -21.10 -4.96
N ALA A 69 18.50 -21.56 -3.72
CA ALA A 69 19.80 -21.48 -3.08
C ALA A 69 20.80 -22.20 -4.01
N ALA A 70 21.81 -21.46 -4.46
CA ALA A 70 22.91 -21.97 -5.27
C ALA A 70 23.93 -22.68 -4.39
#